data_AF-A0A955JLF5-F1
#
_entry.id   AF-A0A955JLF5-F1
#
_cell.length_a   1.000
_cell.length_b   1.000
_cell.length_c   1.000
_cell.angle_alpha   90.00
_cell.angle_beta   90.00
_cell.angle_gamma   90.00
#
_symmetry.space_group_name_H-M   'P 1'
#
loop_
_entity.id
_entity.type
_entity.pdbx_description
1 polymer ?
#
loop_
_entity_poly.entity_id
_entity_poly.type
_entity_poly.pdbx_seq_one_letter_code
_entity_poly.pdbx_strand_id
1 'polypeptide(L)'
;MYRYRKSTKKYKNTAKKAGCPFCQPSLKDRHIVEEAKHCFVTKNDFPYDVWEMQEVSEHLMIVPKKHVASLAELNSDEKLEIINLVAKYESLDFNIYSRSVHNKVRTVPLHQHTHLIKKNSKQANLIISSRKPYFLIKI
;
A
#
# COMPACT_ATOMS: atom_id res chain seq x y z
N MET A 1 -5.88 4.90 9.21
CA MET A 1 -5.14 3.65 8.92
C MET A 1 -4.55 3.08 10.20
N TYR A 2 -4.78 1.81 10.51
CA TYR A 2 -4.18 1.10 11.65
C TYR A 2 -3.79 -0.34 11.29
N ARG A 3 -3.01 -0.99 12.15
CA ARG A 3 -2.79 -2.44 12.12
C ARG A 3 -3.03 -3.07 13.48
N TYR A 4 -3.59 -4.29 13.52
CA TYR A 4 -3.74 -5.08 14.74
C TYR A 4 -2.38 -5.50 15.31
N ARG A 5 -2.33 -5.90 16.59
CA ARG A 5 -1.08 -6.30 17.28
C ARG A 5 -0.37 -7.48 16.57
N LYS A 6 -1.13 -8.47 16.07
CA LYS A 6 -0.62 -9.63 15.32
C LYS A 6 0.02 -9.20 14.00
N SER A 7 -0.71 -8.43 13.19
CA SER A 7 -0.27 -7.90 11.89
C SER A 7 0.93 -6.96 12.03
N THR A 8 0.96 -6.13 13.08
CA THR A 8 2.10 -5.28 13.45
C THR A 8 3.34 -6.10 13.83
N LYS A 9 3.21 -7.23 14.54
CA LYS A 9 4.32 -8.14 14.84
C LYS A 9 4.87 -8.79 13.56
N LYS A 10 4.00 -9.31 12.67
CA LYS A 10 4.41 -9.88 11.36
C LYS A 10 5.21 -8.85 10.55
N TYR A 11 4.69 -7.63 10.44
CA TYR A 11 5.34 -6.53 9.73
C TYR A 11 6.73 -6.21 10.30
N LYS A 12 6.85 -5.98 11.62
CA LYS A 12 8.14 -5.67 12.27
C LYS A 12 9.19 -6.78 12.09
N ASN A 13 8.77 -8.04 12.09
CA ASN A 13 9.68 -9.17 11.92
C ASN A 13 10.22 -9.32 10.49
N THR A 14 9.53 -8.78 9.48
CA THR A 14 9.84 -9.03 8.05
C THR A 14 10.46 -7.82 7.33
N ALA A 15 10.37 -6.62 7.92
CA ALA A 15 10.79 -5.35 7.32
C ALA A 15 12.33 -5.13 7.26
N LYS A 16 13.11 -6.17 6.91
CA LYS A 16 14.58 -6.17 6.85
C LYS A 16 15.21 -6.98 5.69
N LYS A 17 14.48 -7.26 4.60
CA LYS A 17 15.16 -7.66 3.34
C LYS A 17 15.94 -6.46 2.77
N ALA A 18 17.14 -6.70 2.25
CA ALA A 18 17.95 -5.67 1.58
C ALA A 18 17.47 -5.43 0.14
N GLY A 19 17.72 -4.23 -0.40
CA GLY A 19 17.30 -3.83 -1.75
C GLY A 19 15.84 -3.38 -1.84
N CYS A 20 15.38 -3.05 -3.05
CA CYS A 20 14.01 -2.61 -3.28
C CYS A 20 13.06 -3.82 -3.39
N PRO A 21 11.90 -3.85 -2.71
CA PRO A 21 10.93 -4.94 -2.83
C PRO A 21 10.17 -4.95 -4.17
N PHE A 22 10.28 -3.88 -4.96
CA PHE A 22 9.59 -3.71 -6.24
C PHE A 22 10.49 -3.89 -7.48
N CYS A 23 11.78 -4.16 -7.27
CA CYS A 23 12.73 -4.45 -8.35
C CYS A 23 13.12 -5.93 -8.34
N GLN A 24 13.68 -6.41 -9.45
CA GLN A 24 14.34 -7.72 -9.49
C GLN A 24 15.54 -7.74 -8.53
N PRO A 25 15.84 -8.86 -7.84
CA PRO A 25 15.10 -10.13 -7.86
C PRO A 25 13.83 -10.14 -6.98
N SER A 26 13.72 -9.24 -5.99
CA SER A 26 12.65 -9.21 -4.98
C SER A 26 11.23 -9.24 -5.56
N LEU A 27 11.03 -8.65 -6.73
CA LEU A 27 9.76 -8.61 -7.44
C LEU A 27 9.18 -10.01 -7.71
N LYS A 28 10.01 -11.05 -7.85
CA LYS A 28 9.57 -12.45 -8.06
C LYS A 28 8.80 -13.03 -6.88
N ASP A 29 9.05 -12.55 -5.66
CA ASP A 29 8.33 -12.99 -4.45
C ASP A 29 6.91 -12.38 -4.36
N ARG A 30 6.56 -11.42 -5.22
CA ARG A 30 5.32 -10.64 -5.12
C ARG A 30 4.16 -11.31 -5.84
N HIS A 31 2.98 -11.25 -5.22
CA HIS A 31 1.73 -11.52 -5.89
C HIS A 31 1.33 -10.30 -6.76
N ILE A 32 1.57 -10.41 -8.05
CA ILE A 32 1.05 -9.48 -9.07
C ILE A 32 -0.41 -9.82 -9.36
N VAL A 33 -1.25 -8.79 -9.50
CA VAL A 33 -2.69 -8.90 -9.81
C VAL A 33 -2.95 -8.47 -11.25
N GLU A 34 -2.21 -7.48 -11.74
CA GLU A 34 -2.31 -6.93 -13.10
C GLU A 34 -0.93 -6.40 -13.52
N GLU A 35 -0.51 -6.68 -14.75
CA GLU A 35 0.79 -6.28 -15.32
C GLU A 35 0.49 -5.44 -16.56
N ALA A 36 0.88 -4.15 -16.56
CA ALA A 36 0.71 -3.24 -17.69
C ALA A 36 2.04 -3.04 -18.44
N LYS A 37 2.19 -2.02 -19.30
CA LYS A 37 3.45 -1.79 -20.05
C LYS A 37 4.52 -1.17 -19.16
N HIS A 38 4.17 -0.10 -18.44
CA HIS A 38 5.09 0.75 -17.67
C HIS A 38 4.96 0.56 -16.14
N CYS A 39 3.85 0.03 -15.66
CA CYS A 39 3.58 -0.25 -14.26
C CYS A 39 2.93 -1.63 -14.03
N PHE A 40 2.71 -1.98 -12.77
CA PHE A 40 2.03 -3.20 -12.33
C PHE A 40 1.23 -2.95 -11.05
N VAL A 41 0.24 -3.81 -10.79
CA VAL A 41 -0.57 -3.83 -9.57
C VAL A 41 -0.20 -5.05 -8.75
N THR A 42 0.18 -4.87 -7.49
CA THR A 42 0.61 -5.94 -6.59
C THR A 42 -0.14 -5.90 -5.27
N LYS A 43 -0.41 -7.06 -4.65
CA LYS A 43 -0.91 -7.10 -3.26
C LYS A 43 0.15 -6.55 -2.30
N ASN A 44 -0.27 -5.87 -1.24
CA ASN A 44 0.62 -5.47 -0.16
C ASN A 44 0.82 -6.64 0.82
N ASP A 45 2.08 -7.04 1.06
CA ASP A 45 2.43 -8.19 1.92
C ASP A 45 2.07 -7.95 3.40
N PHE A 46 1.87 -6.67 3.73
CA PHE A 46 1.52 -6.13 5.03
C PHE A 46 0.34 -5.14 4.86
N PRO A 47 -0.89 -5.61 4.62
CA PRO A 47 -2.05 -4.74 4.55
C PRO A 47 -2.20 -3.90 5.84
N TYR A 48 -2.90 -2.77 5.77
CA TYR A 48 -3.44 -2.13 6.98
C TYR A 48 -4.73 -2.88 7.36
N ASP A 49 -4.93 -3.28 8.61
CA ASP A 49 -6.14 -4.02 8.99
C ASP A 49 -7.40 -3.12 9.05
N VAL A 50 -7.21 -1.80 9.25
CA VAL A 50 -8.30 -0.80 9.33
C VAL A 50 -7.94 0.46 8.54
N TRP A 51 -8.88 0.95 7.72
CA TRP A 51 -8.84 2.25 7.05
C TRP A 51 -10.19 2.97 7.29
N GLU A 52 -10.17 4.26 7.61
CA GLU A 52 -11.38 5.07 7.89
C GLU A 52 -12.43 4.40 8.80
N MET A 53 -11.97 3.81 9.91
CA MET A 53 -12.81 3.08 10.88
C MET A 53 -13.53 1.82 10.33
N GLN A 54 -13.28 1.44 9.08
CA GLN A 54 -13.77 0.21 8.44
C GLN A 54 -12.65 -0.82 8.30
N GLU A 55 -13.01 -2.10 8.25
CA GLU A 55 -12.07 -3.19 8.03
C GLU A 55 -11.63 -3.23 6.56
N VAL A 56 -10.33 -3.44 6.31
CA VAL A 56 -9.78 -3.48 4.95
C VAL A 56 -9.97 -4.87 4.37
N SER A 57 -10.71 -4.96 3.26
CA SER A 57 -10.89 -6.21 2.50
C SER A 57 -9.69 -6.48 1.59
N GLU A 58 -9.23 -5.46 0.87
CA GLU A 58 -8.09 -5.56 -0.04
C GLU A 58 -7.15 -4.36 0.07
N HIS A 59 -5.85 -4.64 -0.02
CA HIS A 59 -4.83 -3.61 -0.13
C HIS A 59 -3.85 -3.96 -1.26
N LEU A 60 -3.99 -3.27 -2.38
CA LEU A 60 -3.13 -3.36 -3.55
C LEU A 60 -2.23 -2.12 -3.64
N MET A 61 -1.27 -2.14 -4.57
CA MET A 61 -0.41 -1.00 -4.89
C MET A 61 -0.16 -0.96 -6.39
N ILE A 62 -0.41 0.19 -7.03
CA ILE A 62 0.12 0.51 -8.35
C ILE A 62 1.59 0.91 -8.16
N VAL A 63 2.49 0.35 -8.97
CA VAL A 63 3.93 0.56 -8.88
C VAL A 63 4.53 0.68 -10.29
N PRO A 64 5.26 1.76 -10.62
CA PRO A 64 6.00 1.85 -11.88
C PRO A 64 7.13 0.80 -11.91
N LYS A 65 7.39 0.20 -13.08
CA LYS A 65 8.53 -0.70 -13.29
C LYS A 65 9.86 0.04 -13.18
N LYS A 66 9.86 1.32 -13.58
CA LYS A 66 10.95 2.28 -13.40
C LYS A 66 11.16 2.58 -11.91
N HIS A 67 12.41 2.49 -11.43
CA HIS A 67 12.78 2.83 -10.07
C HIS A 67 12.94 4.35 -9.92
N VAL A 68 11.89 5.03 -9.46
CA VAL A 68 11.85 6.49 -9.21
C VAL A 68 11.13 6.80 -7.90
N ALA A 69 11.51 7.87 -7.21
CA ALA A 69 10.93 8.19 -5.89
C ALA A 69 9.53 8.83 -5.98
N SER A 70 9.29 9.57 -7.06
CA SER A 70 8.13 10.43 -7.30
C SER A 70 7.48 10.16 -8.66
N LEU A 71 6.19 10.44 -8.77
CA LEU A 71 5.49 10.47 -10.06
C LEU A 71 6.04 11.57 -10.98
N ALA A 72 6.71 12.59 -10.45
CA ALA A 72 7.31 13.67 -11.25
C ALA A 72 8.35 13.15 -12.26
N GLU A 73 9.16 12.16 -11.85
CA GLU A 73 10.28 11.56 -12.59
C GLU A 73 9.85 10.62 -13.73
N LEU A 74 8.55 10.41 -13.91
CA LEU A 74 7.95 9.61 -14.98
C LEU A 74 7.73 10.45 -16.25
N ASN A 75 7.76 9.83 -17.43
CA ASN A 75 7.33 10.46 -18.68
C ASN A 75 5.78 10.51 -18.79
N SER A 76 5.26 11.11 -19.86
CA SER A 76 3.81 11.29 -20.04
C SER A 76 3.04 9.96 -20.14
N ASP A 77 3.57 8.98 -20.87
CA ASP A 77 2.94 7.65 -21.03
C ASP A 77 2.94 6.86 -19.71
N GLU A 78 4.06 6.90 -19.00
CA GLU A 78 4.25 6.31 -17.67
C GLU A 78 3.26 6.92 -16.65
N LYS A 79 3.01 8.24 -16.73
CA LYS A 79 2.00 8.95 -15.92
C LYS A 79 0.58 8.57 -16.33
N LEU A 80 0.28 8.55 -17.62
CA LEU A 80 -1.05 8.24 -18.14
C LEU A 80 -1.49 6.82 -17.80
N GLU A 81 -0.62 5.82 -17.91
CA GLU A 81 -0.95 4.44 -17.53
C GLU A 81 -1.27 4.32 -16.04
N ILE A 82 -0.52 5.00 -15.16
CA ILE A 82 -0.82 5.06 -13.73
C ILE A 82 -2.15 5.76 -13.45
N ILE A 83 -2.47 6.87 -14.12
CA ILE A 83 -3.74 7.57 -13.96
C ILE A 83 -4.92 6.72 -14.44
N ASN A 84 -4.77 6.00 -15.55
CA ASN A 84 -5.77 5.07 -16.06
C ASN A 84 -6.04 3.93 -15.07
N LEU A 85 -4.99 3.36 -14.44
CA LEU A 85 -5.16 2.38 -13.36
C LEU A 85 -5.78 3.01 -12.10
N VAL A 86 -5.43 4.25 -11.74
CA VAL A 86 -6.06 4.95 -10.61
C VAL A 86 -7.57 5.09 -10.84
N ALA A 87 -8.01 5.57 -12.01
CA ALA A 87 -9.43 5.67 -12.34
C ALA A 87 -10.13 4.29 -12.39
N LYS A 88 -9.46 3.26 -12.96
CA LYS A 88 -9.97 1.89 -13.00
C LYS A 88 -10.24 1.34 -11.59
N TYR A 89 -9.31 1.51 -10.65
CA TYR A 89 -9.48 0.98 -9.30
C TYR A 89 -10.35 1.88 -8.40
N GLU A 90 -10.37 3.20 -8.63
CA GLU A 90 -11.28 4.12 -7.94
C GLU A 90 -12.76 3.81 -8.26
N SER A 91 -13.10 3.57 -9.53
CA SER A 91 -14.42 3.06 -9.95
C SER A 91 -14.74 1.63 -9.47
N LEU A 92 -13.80 0.97 -8.80
CA LEU A 92 -13.97 -0.32 -8.10
C LEU A 92 -13.90 -0.15 -6.57
N ASP A 93 -14.27 1.02 -6.03
CA ASP A 93 -14.30 1.39 -4.60
C ASP A 93 -12.92 1.36 -3.87
N PHE A 94 -11.79 1.38 -4.59
CA PHE A 94 -10.48 1.47 -3.95
C PHE A 94 -10.12 2.93 -3.62
N ASN A 95 -9.77 3.15 -2.35
CA ASN A 95 -9.34 4.44 -1.83
C ASN A 95 -7.87 4.65 -2.25
N ILE A 96 -7.59 5.77 -2.92
CA ILE A 96 -6.30 6.05 -3.55
C ILE A 96 -5.41 6.85 -2.59
N TYR A 97 -4.22 6.34 -2.27
CA TYR A 97 -3.33 6.99 -1.30
C TYR A 97 -1.84 6.79 -1.61
N SER A 98 -1.04 7.85 -1.65
CA SER A 98 0.42 7.75 -1.72
C SER A 98 1.10 8.61 -0.64
N ARG A 99 2.33 8.23 -0.28
CA ARG A 99 3.14 8.94 0.74
C ARG A 99 4.18 9.82 0.06
N SER A 100 4.22 11.11 0.45
CA SER A 100 5.27 12.03 0.02
C SER A 100 6.68 11.49 0.29
N VAL A 101 7.64 11.85 -0.57
CA VAL A 101 8.99 11.26 -0.57
C VAL A 101 9.69 11.38 0.79
N HIS A 102 9.58 12.54 1.45
CA HIS A 102 10.19 12.82 2.75
C HIS A 102 9.36 12.34 3.96
N ASN A 103 8.29 11.57 3.75
CA ASN A 103 7.47 11.07 4.84
C ASN A 103 8.22 9.99 5.64
N LYS A 104 8.54 10.26 6.91
CA LYS A 104 9.29 9.36 7.81
C LYS A 104 8.65 7.98 8.08
N VAL A 105 7.42 7.74 7.59
CA VAL A 105 6.70 6.45 7.67
C VAL A 105 6.72 5.69 6.33
N ARG A 106 7.20 6.29 5.23
CA ARG A 106 7.35 5.64 3.92
C ARG A 106 8.57 4.72 3.93
N THR A 107 8.31 3.41 3.92
CA THR A 107 9.36 2.37 4.08
C THR A 107 10.06 1.97 2.80
N VAL A 108 9.53 2.37 1.64
CA VAL A 108 10.21 2.31 0.34
C VAL A 108 10.30 3.75 -0.19
N PRO A 109 11.28 4.56 0.25
CA PRO A 109 11.34 5.98 -0.07
C PRO A 109 11.75 6.24 -1.53
N LEU A 110 12.66 5.43 -2.09
CA LEU A 110 13.23 5.63 -3.43
C LEU A 110 12.41 5.03 -4.58
N HIS A 111 11.35 4.27 -4.30
CA HIS A 111 10.46 3.69 -5.31
C HIS A 111 9.02 4.11 -5.02
N GLN A 112 8.39 4.78 -5.98
CA GLN A 112 7.00 5.23 -5.93
C GLN A 112 6.07 4.03 -5.81
N HIS A 113 5.03 4.18 -4.99
CA HIS A 113 3.90 3.27 -4.95
C HIS A 113 2.65 4.05 -4.56
N THR A 114 1.55 3.80 -5.26
CA THR A 114 0.23 4.34 -4.93
C THR A 114 -0.59 3.19 -4.35
N HIS A 115 -0.94 3.30 -3.07
CA HIS A 115 -1.80 2.34 -2.40
C HIS A 115 -3.24 2.45 -2.94
N LEU A 116 -3.85 1.28 -3.16
CA LEU A 116 -5.26 1.09 -3.47
C LEU A 116 -5.87 0.31 -2.30
N ILE A 117 -6.86 0.87 -1.61
CA ILE A 117 -7.39 0.29 -0.36
C ILE A 117 -8.90 0.13 -0.46
N LYS A 118 -9.39 -1.10 -0.61
CA LYS A 118 -10.83 -1.41 -0.57
C LYS A 118 -11.24 -1.76 0.86
N LYS A 119 -12.43 -1.30 1.24
CA LYS A 119 -13.00 -1.45 2.58
C LYS A 119 -14.19 -2.39 2.56
N ASN A 120 -14.45 -3.07 3.67
CA ASN A 120 -15.75 -3.66 3.95
C ASN A 120 -16.75 -2.56 4.33
N SER A 121 -18.02 -2.75 4.00
CA SER A 121 -19.10 -1.79 4.31
C SER A 121 -19.26 -1.52 5.81
N LYS A 122 -19.12 -2.56 6.65
CA LYS A 122 -19.31 -2.45 8.11
C LYS A 122 -18.21 -1.62 8.78
N GLN A 123 -18.61 -0.45 9.28
CA GLN A 123 -17.82 0.39 10.16
C GLN A 123 -17.69 -0.24 11.57
N ALA A 124 -16.59 0.02 12.26
CA ALA A 124 -16.40 -0.38 13.65
C ALA A 124 -17.05 0.64 14.60
N ASN A 125 -17.97 0.17 15.44
CA ASN A 125 -18.67 1.00 16.43
C ASN A 125 -17.71 1.63 17.45
N LEU A 126 -16.59 0.97 17.76
CA LEU A 126 -15.57 1.44 18.68
C LEU A 126 -14.18 0.97 18.24
N ILE A 127 -13.18 1.86 18.29
CA ILE A 127 -11.76 1.51 18.15
C ILE A 127 -10.97 2.22 19.25
N ILE A 128 -10.65 1.48 20.31
CA ILE A 128 -9.71 1.92 21.36
C ILE A 128 -8.29 1.73 20.83
N SER A 129 -7.48 2.78 20.72
CA SER A 129 -6.11 2.71 20.21
C SER A 129 -5.16 3.55 21.05
N SER A 130 -4.32 2.91 21.89
CA SER A 130 -3.25 3.59 22.62
C SER A 130 -1.87 3.35 22.00
N ARG A 131 -1.02 4.40 21.98
CA ARG A 131 0.39 4.30 21.54
C ARG A 131 1.37 3.92 22.65
N LYS A 132 1.04 4.19 23.93
CA LYS A 132 1.68 3.64 25.15
C LYS A 132 0.76 3.97 26.34
N PRO A 133 0.45 3.03 27.26
CA PRO A 133 0.61 1.57 27.13
C PRO A 133 -0.33 1.00 26.05
N TYR A 134 0.16 0.09 25.21
CA TYR A 134 -0.56 -0.37 24.01
C TYR A 134 -1.74 -1.30 24.32
N PHE A 135 -2.95 -0.76 24.25
CA PHE A 135 -4.20 -1.53 24.18
C PHE A 135 -4.90 -1.28 22.83
N LEU A 136 -5.50 -2.33 22.28
CA LEU A 136 -6.37 -2.31 21.11
C LEU A 136 -7.42 -3.41 21.27
N ILE A 137 -8.64 -3.00 21.58
CA ILE A 137 -9.79 -3.86 21.85
C ILE A 137 -10.86 -3.53 20.80
N LYS A 138 -11.43 -4.57 20.19
CA LYS A 138 -12.59 -4.51 19.29
C LYS A 138 -13.76 -5.10 20.07
N ILE A 139 -14.80 -4.29 20.28
CA ILE A 139 -16.08 -4.66 20.92
C ILE A 139 -17.14 -4.54 19.82
#